data_AF-A0A364V6U7-F1
#
_entry.id   AF-A0A364V6U7-F1
#
_cell.length_a   1.000
_cell.length_b   1.000
_cell.length_c   1.000
_cell.angle_alpha   90.00
_cell.angle_beta   90.00
_cell.angle_gamma   90.00
#
_symmetry.space_group_name_H-M   'P 1'
#
loop_
_entity.id
_entity.type
_entity.pdbx_description
1 polymer ?
#
loop_
_entity_poly.entity_id
_entity_poly.type
_entity_poly.pdbx_seq_one_letter_code
_entity_poly.pdbx_strand_id
1 'polypeptide(L)' 'MSERMGDTHVQASESTTRHRILLQVLRHGPVSAGDISSELGLTAAGVRRHLDSIVDGG' A
#
# COMPACT_ATOMS: atom_id res chain seq x y z
N MET A 1 -6.73 -25.05 14.02
CA MET A 1 -7.70 -24.13 13.41
C MET A 1 -7.65 -22.79 14.15
N SER A 2 -6.52 -22.05 14.08
CA SER A 2 -6.36 -20.74 14.77
C SER A 2 -5.67 -19.67 13.93
N GLU A 3 -5.34 -19.93 12.66
CA GLU A 3 -4.55 -19.00 11.85
C GLU A 3 -5.41 -17.90 11.18
N ARG A 4 -6.67 -18.20 10.83
CA ARG A 4 -7.52 -17.35 9.96
C ARG A 4 -7.98 -15.99 10.52
N MET A 5 -7.91 -15.75 11.83
CA MET A 5 -8.49 -14.54 12.44
C MET A 5 -7.56 -13.31 12.30
N GLY A 6 -6.24 -13.53 12.15
CA GLY A 6 -5.25 -12.46 12.00
C GLY A 6 -5.15 -11.91 10.57
N ASP A 7 -5.36 -12.77 9.57
CA ASP A 7 -5.22 -12.40 8.15
C ASP A 7 -6.22 -11.32 7.73
N THR A 8 -7.47 -11.40 8.21
CA THR A 8 -8.54 -10.49 7.77
C THR A 8 -8.25 -9.03 8.16
N HIS A 9 -7.67 -8.81 9.35
CA HIS A 9 -7.35 -7.46 9.82
C HIS A 9 -6.14 -6.88 9.08
N VAL A 10 -5.09 -7.70 8.88
CA VAL A 10 -3.92 -7.31 8.08
C VAL A 10 -4.36 -6.99 6.65
N GLN A 11 -5.14 -7.85 6.00
CA GLN A 11 -5.64 -7.62 4.64
C GLN A 11 -6.48 -6.34 4.52
N ALA A 12 -7.32 -6.02 5.51
CA ALA A 12 -8.09 -4.78 5.52
C ALA A 12 -7.20 -3.53 5.64
N SER A 13 -6.17 -3.58 6.50
CA SER A 13 -5.19 -2.50 6.64
C SER A 13 -4.36 -2.32 5.36
N GLU A 14 -3.92 -3.42 4.74
CA GLU A 14 -3.19 -3.45 3.47
C GLU A 14 -4.01 -2.91 2.31
N SER A 15 -5.31 -3.24 2.26
CA SER A 15 -6.26 -2.69 1.29
C SER A 15 -6.41 -1.17 1.44
N THR A 16 -6.54 -0.71 2.68
CA THR A 16 -6.62 0.73 3.00
C THR A 16 -5.35 1.47 2.59
N THR A 17 -4.17 0.87 2.84
CA THR A 17 -2.88 1.45 2.45
C THR A 17 -2.71 1.50 0.94
N ARG A 18 -3.03 0.42 0.21
CA ARG A 18 -3.02 0.40 -1.27
C ARG A 18 -3.92 1.48 -1.85
N HIS A 19 -5.13 1.64 -1.33
CA HIS A 19 -6.04 2.68 -1.79
C HIS A 19 -5.46 4.09 -1.61
N ARG A 20 -4.86 4.37 -0.45
CA ARG A 20 -4.19 5.66 -0.19
C ARG A 20 -3.01 5.92 -1.12
N ILE A 21 -2.22 4.89 -1.43
CA ILE A 21 -1.09 4.97 -2.37
C ILE A 21 -1.58 5.31 -3.79
N LEU A 22 -2.58 4.58 -4.29
CA LEU A 22 -3.19 4.81 -5.61
C LEU A 22 -3.71 6.23 -5.76
N LEU A 23 -4.40 6.72 -4.72
CA LEU A 23 -4.90 8.08 -4.70
C LEU A 23 -3.80 9.14 -4.84
N GLN A 24 -2.59 8.91 -4.33
CA GLN A 24 -1.49 9.85 -4.55
C GLN A 24 -0.98 9.87 -5.97
N VAL A 25 -0.81 8.69 -6.58
CA VAL A 25 -0.40 8.58 -7.98
C VAL A 25 -1.42 9.25 -8.89
N LEU A 26 -2.71 9.08 -8.61
CA LEU A 26 -3.79 9.70 -9.39
C LEU A 26 -3.82 11.23 -9.25
N ARG A 27 -3.55 11.78 -8.06
CA ARG A 27 -3.61 13.23 -7.82
C ARG A 27 -2.38 13.98 -8.30
N HIS A 28 -1.19 13.42 -8.08
CA HIS A 28 0.08 14.11 -8.32
C HIS A 28 0.79 13.62 -9.59
N GLY A 29 0.24 12.60 -10.27
CA GLY A 29 0.89 11.94 -11.38
C GLY A 29 2.00 10.99 -10.90
N PRO A 30 3.02 10.72 -11.73
CA PRO A 30 4.15 9.89 -11.34
C PRO A 30 4.88 10.48 -10.13
N VAL A 31 4.83 9.77 -9.01
CA VAL A 31 5.47 10.14 -7.73
C VAL A 31 6.36 9.00 -7.26
N SER A 32 7.46 9.32 -6.57
CA SER A 32 8.36 8.28 -6.08
C SER A 32 7.78 7.57 -4.86
N ALA A 33 8.19 6.31 -4.65
CA ALA A 33 7.85 5.59 -3.42
C ALA A 33 8.38 6.30 -2.15
N GLY A 34 9.46 7.08 -2.27
CA GLY A 34 10.00 7.90 -1.19
C GLY A 34 9.04 9.02 -0.80
N ASP A 35 8.54 9.78 -1.78
CA ASP A 35 7.62 10.89 -1.55
C ASP A 35 6.29 10.41 -0.94
N ILE A 36 5.74 9.31 -1.50
CA ILE A 36 4.54 8.68 -0.94
C ILE A 36 4.79 8.21 0.49
N SER A 37 5.97 7.65 0.78
CA SER A 37 6.30 7.17 2.13
C SER A 37 6.35 8.29 3.15
N SER A 38 6.94 9.44 2.78
CA SER A 38 6.99 10.64 3.62
C SER A 38 5.60 11.20 3.89
N GLU A 39 4.73 11.23 2.88
CA GLU A 39 3.38 11.79 3.03
C GLU A 39 2.44 10.88 3.84
N LEU A 40 2.54 9.56 3.67
CA LEU A 40 1.65 8.60 4.33
C LEU A 40 2.17 8.12 5.70
N GLY A 41 3.40 8.49 6.08
CA GLY A 41 4.04 8.02 7.32
C GLY A 41 4.41 6.54 7.27
N LEU A 42 4.77 6.04 6.08
CA LEU A 42 5.11 4.65 5.82
C LEU A 42 6.61 4.51 5.55
N THR A 43 7.09 3.27 5.45
CA THR A 43 8.44 3.02 4.94
C THR A 43 8.41 2.94 3.42
N ALA A 44 9.44 3.47 2.74
CA ALA A 44 9.58 3.34 1.29
C ALA A 44 9.63 1.87 0.82
N ALA A 45 10.15 0.96 1.65
CA ALA A 45 10.10 -0.48 1.37
C ALA A 45 8.68 -1.05 1.43
N GLY A 46 7.85 -0.62 2.39
CA GLY A 46 6.44 -0.98 2.48
C GLY A 46 5.66 -0.48 1.27
N VAL A 47 5.82 0.80 0.93
CA VAL A 47 5.18 1.41 -0.25
C VAL A 47 5.53 0.63 -1.52
N ARG A 48 6.80 0.30 -1.75
CA ARG A 48 7.22 -0.52 -2.90
C ARG A 48 6.50 -1.88 -2.96
N ARG A 49 6.42 -2.62 -1.85
CA ARG A 49 5.70 -3.90 -1.81
C ARG A 49 4.22 -3.77 -2.18
N HIS A 50 3.57 -2.71 -1.70
CA HIS A 50 2.17 -2.46 -2.07
C HIS A 50 2.04 -2.09 -3.55
N LEU A 51 2.95 -1.29 -4.09
CA LEU A 51 3.01 -0.97 -5.53
C LEU A 51 3.23 -2.23 -6.37
N ASP A 52 4.17 -3.08 -5.98
CA ASP A 52 4.42 -4.37 -6.64
C ASP A 52 3.16 -5.24 -6.63
N SER A 53 2.45 -5.29 -5.49
CA SER A 53 1.18 -6.02 -5.37
C SER A 53 0.05 -5.44 -6.24
N ILE A 54 0.06 -4.13 -6.50
CA ILE A 54 -0.90 -3.47 -7.40
C ILE A 54 -0.60 -3.83 -8.86
N VAL A 55 0.67 -3.88 -9.24
CA VAL A 55 1.09 -4.23 -10.61
C VAL A 55 0.86 -5.71 -10.90
N ASP A 56 1.13 -6.58 -9.92
CA ASP A 56 0.98 -8.04 -10.06
C ASP A 56 -0.48 -8.51 -10.02
N GLY A 57 -1.34 -7.79 -9.29
CA GLY A 57 -2.78 -8.08 -9.18
C GLY A 57 -3.68 -7.27 -10.11
N GLY A 58 -3.11 -6.55 -11.07
CA GLY A 58 -3.81 -5.73 -12.08
C GLY A 58 -4.37 -6.54 -13.24
#